data_AF-A0A8J3PMY1-F1
#
_entry.id   AF-A0A8J3PMY1-F1
#
_cell.length_a   1.000
_cell.length_b   1.000
_cell.length_c   1.000
_cell.angle_alpha   90.00
_cell.angle_beta   90.00
_cell.angle_gamma   90.00
#
_symmetry.space_group_name_H-M   'P 1'
#
loop_
_entity.id
_entity.type
_entity.pdbx_description
1 polymer ?
#
loop_
_entity_poly.entity_id
_entity_poly.type
_entity_poly.pdbx_seq_one_letter_code
_entity_poly.pdbx_strand_id
1 'polypeptide(L)'
;MPVTGQRVVRRALGRRLTLLRTASGKSRREVAEARLGISEPTLHRIETGKVPVTVANVRALCWLYGADESVTAALAELALGTSQEEWWDTSPAIPEWFKLYVGLEASASQICSYDGEIVPGELQTEQYARSVFGAEQSVDSEVAERQVKLRMQRQKTLFSRSPAPRLVTVLGEGALTRPVGGAAVLEAQIAHLRQVARRDNIEIKVLPWSVGAHAAMAGAFRILDFDDPDDPDVVYLESHVGALYLEEPAEVDEYRRIFELIRKDAIPVEDYR
;
A
#
# COMPACT_ATOMS: atom_id res chain seq x y z
N MET A 1 -0.88 9.76 -11.19
CA MET A 1 -1.83 8.93 -11.99
C MET A 1 -3.10 8.74 -11.16
N PRO A 2 -4.28 8.50 -11.74
CA PRO A 2 -5.46 8.17 -10.94
C PRO A 2 -5.18 6.92 -10.11
N VAL A 3 -5.69 6.93 -8.88
CA VAL A 3 -5.68 5.79 -7.97
C VAL A 3 -6.27 4.56 -8.67
N THR A 4 -5.60 3.41 -8.54
CA THR A 4 -6.00 2.12 -9.09
C THR A 4 -6.38 1.15 -7.98
N GLY A 5 -7.19 0.14 -8.29
CA GLY A 5 -7.78 -0.76 -7.30
C GLY A 5 -9.11 -0.27 -6.75
N GLN A 6 -10.13 -1.10 -6.92
CA GLN A 6 -11.52 -0.80 -6.57
C GLN A 6 -11.70 -0.21 -5.16
N ARG A 7 -11.00 -0.79 -4.17
CA ARG A 7 -11.08 -0.36 -2.76
C ARG A 7 -10.44 1.00 -2.53
N VAL A 8 -9.33 1.29 -3.21
CA VAL A 8 -8.65 2.57 -3.06
C VAL A 8 -9.45 3.68 -3.75
N VAL A 9 -9.98 3.40 -4.95
CA VAL A 9 -10.88 4.33 -5.66
C VAL A 9 -12.13 4.63 -4.83
N ARG A 10 -12.74 3.63 -4.20
CA ARG A 10 -13.88 3.83 -3.29
C ARG A 10 -13.51 4.72 -2.10
N ARG A 11 -12.34 4.52 -1.49
CA ARG A 11 -11.86 5.34 -0.36
C ARG A 11 -11.62 6.78 -0.80
N ALA A 12 -10.89 7.00 -1.89
CA ALA A 12 -10.62 8.32 -2.45
C ALA A 12 -11.91 9.08 -2.77
N LEU A 13 -12.86 8.43 -3.46
CA LEU A 13 -14.15 9.03 -3.79
C LEU A 13 -14.99 9.32 -2.54
N GLY A 14 -15.03 8.40 -1.58
CA GLY A 14 -15.73 8.58 -0.32
C GLY A 14 -15.21 9.78 0.49
N ARG A 15 -13.88 9.96 0.54
CA ARG A 15 -13.24 11.12 1.17
C ARG A 15 -13.62 12.44 0.48
N ARG A 16 -13.49 12.53 -0.85
CA ARG A 16 -13.81 13.75 -1.60
C ARG A 16 -15.29 14.12 -1.47
N LEU A 17 -16.19 13.14 -1.48
CA LEU A 17 -17.62 13.37 -1.20
C LEU A 17 -17.87 13.83 0.25
N THR A 18 -17.11 13.32 1.22
CA THR A 18 -17.17 13.77 2.62
C THR A 18 -16.71 15.22 2.76
N LEU A 19 -15.63 15.61 2.08
CA LEU A 19 -15.13 16.98 2.06
C LEU A 19 -16.16 17.94 1.47
N LEU A 20 -16.76 17.60 0.33
CA LEU A 20 -17.85 18.41 -0.27
C LEU A 20 -19.07 18.52 0.66
N ARG A 21 -19.47 17.42 1.31
CA ARG A 21 -20.60 17.44 2.25
C ARG A 21 -20.31 18.34 3.45
N THR A 22 -19.12 18.23 4.03
CA THR A 22 -18.74 19.03 5.21
C THR A 22 -18.58 20.51 4.86
N ALA A 23 -17.97 20.83 3.71
CA ALA A 23 -17.86 22.20 3.21
C ALA A 23 -19.22 22.84 2.91
N SER A 24 -20.20 22.07 2.44
CA SER A 24 -21.58 22.54 2.24
C SER A 24 -22.41 22.61 3.52
N GLY A 25 -21.83 22.25 4.68
CA GLY A 25 -22.48 22.32 5.99
C GLY A 25 -23.57 21.27 6.24
N LYS A 26 -23.70 20.25 5.37
CA LYS A 26 -24.79 19.27 5.45
C LYS A 26 -24.44 18.09 6.34
N SER A 27 -25.35 17.71 7.23
CA SER A 27 -25.30 16.43 7.94
C SER A 27 -25.73 15.28 7.04
N ARG A 28 -25.34 14.04 7.38
CA ARG A 28 -25.79 12.84 6.63
C ARG A 28 -27.31 12.68 6.63
N ARG A 29 -27.96 13.05 7.74
CA ARG A 29 -29.42 13.07 7.89
C ARG A 29 -30.07 14.01 6.87
N GLU A 30 -29.58 15.24 6.74
CA GLU A 30 -30.10 16.21 5.78
C GLU A 30 -29.92 15.74 4.32
N VAL A 31 -28.84 15.03 4.02
CA VAL A 31 -28.65 14.42 2.69
C VAL A 31 -29.68 13.33 2.41
N ALA A 32 -29.98 12.49 3.41
CA ALA A 32 -31.02 11.47 3.28
C ALA A 32 -32.42 12.08 3.10
N GLU A 33 -32.69 13.23 3.75
CA GLU A 33 -33.94 13.98 3.64
C GLU A 33 -34.12 14.68 2.29
N ALA A 34 -33.03 14.92 1.54
CA ALA A 34 -33.06 15.50 0.19
C ALA A 34 -33.68 14.59 -0.88
N ARG A 35 -34.13 13.38 -0.50
CA ARG A 35 -34.84 12.41 -1.37
C ARG A 35 -34.06 11.99 -2.62
N LEU A 36 -32.73 11.96 -2.54
CA LEU A 36 -31.85 11.43 -3.60
C LEU A 36 -31.88 9.89 -3.73
N GLY A 37 -32.70 9.20 -2.93
CA GLY A 37 -32.70 7.74 -2.84
C GLY A 37 -31.51 7.15 -2.07
N ILE A 38 -30.72 7.98 -1.38
CA ILE A 38 -29.54 7.58 -0.62
C ILE A 38 -29.86 7.72 0.87
N SER A 39 -29.94 6.59 1.58
CA SER A 39 -30.15 6.58 3.03
C SER A 39 -28.88 6.95 3.80
N GLU A 40 -29.01 7.43 5.04
CA GLU A 40 -27.86 7.78 5.90
C GLU A 40 -26.86 6.62 6.10
N PRO A 41 -27.29 5.36 6.34
CA PRO A 41 -26.38 4.21 6.39
C PRO A 41 -25.68 3.92 5.05
N THR A 42 -26.34 4.22 3.94
CA THR A 42 -25.73 4.05 2.60
C THR A 42 -24.72 5.14 2.33
N LEU A 43 -25.05 6.40 2.65
CA LEU A 43 -24.13 7.52 2.56
C LEU A 43 -22.88 7.29 3.43
N HIS A 44 -23.04 6.82 4.66
CA HIS A 44 -21.90 6.47 5.52
C HIS A 44 -20.99 5.40 4.88
N ARG A 45 -21.57 4.36 4.27
CA ARG A 45 -20.79 3.32 3.57
C ARG A 45 -20.10 3.84 2.31
N ILE A 46 -20.72 4.77 1.58
CA ILE A 46 -20.11 5.45 0.43
C ILE A 46 -18.93 6.30 0.90
N GLU A 47 -19.14 7.15 1.91
CA GLU A 47 -18.11 8.04 2.48
C GLU A 47 -16.91 7.27 3.06
N THR A 48 -17.15 6.08 3.61
CA THR A 48 -16.09 5.20 4.13
C THR A 48 -15.51 4.25 3.08
N GLY A 49 -15.92 4.37 1.81
CA GLY A 49 -15.41 3.57 0.70
C GLY A 49 -15.77 2.06 0.77
N LYS A 50 -16.78 1.69 1.55
CA LYS A 50 -17.19 0.28 1.76
C LYS A 50 -18.06 -0.29 0.65
N VAL A 51 -18.67 0.56 -0.17
CA VAL A 51 -19.56 0.16 -1.27
C VAL A 51 -19.24 0.95 -2.54
N PRO A 52 -19.48 0.38 -3.75
CA PRO A 52 -19.42 1.15 -4.98
C PRO A 52 -20.49 2.24 -5.00
N VAL A 53 -20.26 3.29 -5.79
CA VAL A 53 -21.22 4.37 -5.98
C VAL A 53 -21.42 4.60 -7.49
N THR A 54 -22.67 4.82 -7.89
CA THR A 54 -23.00 5.05 -9.29
C THR A 54 -22.68 6.49 -9.69
N VAL A 55 -22.37 6.71 -10.98
CA VAL A 55 -22.18 8.05 -11.55
C VAL A 55 -23.39 8.96 -11.26
N ALA A 56 -24.61 8.41 -11.35
CA ALA A 56 -25.83 9.14 -11.06
C ALA A 56 -25.88 9.63 -9.61
N ASN A 57 -25.53 8.77 -8.65
CA ASN A 57 -25.48 9.15 -7.24
C ASN A 57 -24.38 10.19 -6.96
N VAL A 58 -23.20 10.05 -7.58
CA VAL A 58 -22.13 11.05 -7.44
C VAL A 58 -22.59 12.41 -7.95
N ARG A 59 -23.18 12.49 -9.14
CA ARG A 59 -23.71 13.75 -9.70
C ARG A 59 -24.79 14.36 -8.82
N ALA A 60 -25.70 13.53 -8.29
CA ALA A 60 -26.76 13.99 -7.38
C ALA A 60 -26.21 14.56 -6.07
N LEU A 61 -25.20 13.91 -5.49
CA LEU A 61 -24.51 14.40 -4.29
C LEU A 61 -23.76 15.70 -4.57
N CYS A 62 -23.02 15.77 -5.68
CA CYS A 62 -22.31 16.98 -6.11
C CYS A 62 -23.25 18.17 -6.31
N TRP A 63 -24.39 17.95 -6.96
CA TRP A 63 -25.44 18.96 -7.10
C TRP A 63 -25.96 19.44 -5.74
N LEU A 64 -26.24 18.52 -4.81
CA LEU A 64 -26.72 18.87 -3.48
C LEU A 64 -25.67 19.64 -2.65
N TYR A 65 -24.39 19.36 -2.87
CA TYR A 65 -23.26 20.01 -2.19
C TYR A 65 -22.84 21.32 -2.87
N GLY A 66 -23.38 21.63 -4.05
CA GLY A 66 -23.01 22.83 -4.82
C GLY A 66 -21.62 22.76 -5.45
N ALA A 67 -21.12 21.55 -5.75
CA ALA A 67 -19.88 21.39 -6.47
C ALA A 67 -20.02 21.87 -7.92
N ASP A 68 -18.95 22.44 -8.48
CA ASP A 68 -18.94 22.85 -9.89
C ASP A 68 -18.88 21.65 -10.84
N GLU A 69 -19.09 21.91 -12.14
CA GLU A 69 -19.12 20.86 -13.17
C GLU A 69 -17.76 20.16 -13.33
N SER A 70 -16.64 20.87 -13.11
CA SER A 70 -15.31 20.29 -13.25
C SER A 70 -15.02 19.26 -12.16
N VAL A 71 -15.35 19.58 -10.91
CA VAL A 71 -15.28 18.67 -9.76
C VAL A 71 -16.25 17.50 -9.95
N THR A 72 -17.48 17.80 -10.37
CA THR A 72 -18.52 16.78 -10.60
C THR A 72 -18.09 15.77 -11.67
N ALA A 73 -17.51 16.24 -12.77
CA ALA A 73 -17.01 15.38 -13.85
C ALA A 73 -15.85 14.49 -13.36
N ALA A 74 -14.89 15.05 -12.62
CA ALA A 74 -13.78 14.28 -12.06
C ALA A 74 -14.24 13.18 -11.09
N LEU A 75 -15.18 13.49 -10.19
CA LEU A 75 -15.72 12.50 -9.25
C LEU A 75 -16.60 11.45 -9.95
N ALA A 76 -17.33 11.84 -11.00
CA ALA A 76 -18.11 10.93 -11.81
C ALA A 76 -17.20 9.92 -12.53
N GLU A 77 -16.04 10.35 -13.03
CA GLU A 77 -15.06 9.45 -13.65
C GLU A 77 -14.50 8.45 -12.63
N LEU A 78 -14.14 8.91 -11.42
CA LEU A 78 -13.72 8.02 -10.33
C LEU A 78 -14.80 6.98 -9.98
N ALA A 79 -16.07 7.34 -10.05
CA ALA A 79 -17.18 6.43 -9.77
C ALA A 79 -17.15 5.19 -10.68
N LEU A 80 -16.73 5.33 -11.94
CA LEU A 80 -16.59 4.21 -12.89
C LEU A 80 -15.57 3.17 -12.40
N GLY A 81 -14.51 3.60 -11.73
CA GLY A 81 -13.49 2.73 -11.15
C GLY A 81 -13.93 2.00 -9.88
N THR A 82 -15.00 2.44 -9.22
CA THR A 82 -15.47 1.83 -7.95
C THR A 82 -16.04 0.42 -8.10
N SER A 83 -16.31 -0.01 -9.33
CA SER A 83 -16.83 -1.34 -9.66
C SER A 83 -15.88 -2.15 -10.54
N GLN A 84 -14.76 -1.59 -10.98
CA GLN A 84 -13.78 -2.33 -11.78
C GLN A 84 -13.01 -3.29 -10.88
N GLU A 85 -13.10 -4.58 -11.19
CA GLU A 85 -12.34 -5.61 -10.49
C GLU A 85 -10.94 -5.71 -11.09
N GLU A 86 -9.94 -5.62 -10.23
CA GLU A 86 -8.55 -5.88 -10.60
C GLU A 86 -8.23 -7.36 -10.43
N TRP A 87 -7.16 -7.85 -11.05
CA TRP A 87 -6.79 -9.27 -11.02
C TRP A 87 -6.55 -9.81 -9.58
N TRP A 88 -6.22 -8.93 -8.64
CA TRP A 88 -6.06 -9.29 -7.22
C TRP A 88 -7.38 -9.34 -6.44
N ASP A 89 -8.44 -8.66 -6.89
CA ASP A 89 -9.72 -8.62 -6.15
C ASP A 89 -10.40 -9.99 -6.13
N THR A 90 -10.23 -10.77 -7.21
CA THR A 90 -10.81 -12.11 -7.39
C THR A 90 -9.86 -13.24 -6.99
N SER A 91 -8.59 -12.94 -6.67
CA SER A 91 -7.61 -13.97 -6.31
C SER A 91 -7.88 -14.54 -4.91
N PRO A 92 -8.19 -15.84 -4.78
CA PRO A 92 -8.39 -16.47 -3.47
C PRO A 92 -7.08 -16.65 -2.68
N ALA A 93 -5.92 -16.48 -3.35
CA ALA A 93 -4.62 -16.54 -2.71
C ALA A 93 -4.30 -15.27 -1.90
N ILE A 94 -5.04 -14.18 -2.13
CA ILE A 94 -4.83 -12.90 -1.44
C ILE A 94 -5.84 -12.78 -0.29
N PRO A 95 -5.37 -12.70 0.97
CA PRO A 95 -6.25 -12.45 2.10
C PRO A 95 -7.03 -11.15 1.92
N GLU A 96 -8.28 -11.15 2.37
CA GLU A 96 -9.20 -10.02 2.20
C GLU A 96 -8.67 -8.71 2.81
N TRP A 97 -7.98 -8.79 3.95
CA TRP A 97 -7.32 -7.67 4.62
C TRP A 97 -6.13 -7.10 3.83
N PHE A 98 -5.53 -7.90 2.94
CA PHE A 98 -4.35 -7.54 2.17
C PHE A 98 -4.68 -6.94 0.80
N LYS A 99 -5.88 -7.20 0.25
CA LYS A 99 -6.32 -6.64 -1.03
C LYS A 99 -6.28 -5.11 -1.08
N LEU A 100 -6.57 -4.45 0.06
CA LEU A 100 -6.47 -2.99 0.15
C LEU A 100 -5.01 -2.54 -0.04
N TYR A 101 -4.06 -3.18 0.65
CA TYR A 101 -2.64 -2.91 0.46
C TYR A 101 -2.21 -3.07 -1.00
N VAL A 102 -2.63 -4.15 -1.69
CA VAL A 102 -2.25 -4.37 -3.10
C VAL A 102 -2.73 -3.21 -4.00
N GLY A 103 -3.94 -2.69 -3.78
CA GLY A 103 -4.42 -1.52 -4.50
C GLY A 103 -3.63 -0.25 -4.17
N LEU A 104 -3.29 -0.04 -2.89
CA LEU A 104 -2.51 1.12 -2.45
C LEU A 104 -1.10 1.07 -3.05
N GLU A 105 -0.43 -0.09 -3.02
CA GLU A 105 0.86 -0.35 -3.66
C GLU A 105 0.82 -0.09 -5.17
N ALA A 106 -0.26 -0.50 -5.84
CA ALA A 106 -0.46 -0.24 -7.27
C ALA A 106 -0.64 1.25 -7.61
N SER A 107 -1.03 2.07 -6.62
CA SER A 107 -1.29 3.51 -6.77
C SER A 107 -0.16 4.40 -6.26
N ALA A 108 0.64 3.91 -5.30
CA ALA A 108 1.67 4.70 -4.63
C ALA A 108 2.69 5.26 -5.63
N SER A 109 3.10 6.51 -5.41
CA SER A 109 4.19 7.15 -6.15
C SER A 109 5.54 6.93 -5.47
N GLN A 110 5.53 6.77 -4.14
CA GLN A 110 6.69 6.33 -3.37
C GLN A 110 6.29 5.33 -2.28
N ILE A 111 7.17 4.38 -2.00
CA ILE A 111 7.04 3.42 -0.90
C ILE A 111 8.32 3.47 -0.07
N CYS A 112 8.19 3.89 1.18
CA CYS A 112 9.26 3.82 2.18
C CYS A 112 9.01 2.61 3.08
N SER A 113 10.00 1.74 3.32
CA SER A 113 9.81 0.55 4.16
C SER A 113 10.96 0.31 5.12
N TYR A 114 10.61 -0.19 6.32
CA TYR A 114 11.56 -0.82 7.22
C TYR A 114 11.19 -2.28 7.41
N ASP A 115 12.16 -3.18 7.18
CA ASP A 115 11.99 -4.61 7.39
C ASP A 115 13.23 -5.18 8.12
N GLY A 116 13.07 -5.59 9.39
CA GLY A 116 14.20 -5.99 10.24
C GLY A 116 14.69 -7.43 10.08
N GLU A 117 13.77 -8.35 9.77
CA GLU A 117 14.00 -9.80 9.84
C GLU A 117 13.92 -10.50 8.48
N ILE A 118 13.31 -9.86 7.49
CA ILE A 118 13.01 -10.47 6.19
C ILE A 118 13.14 -9.42 5.10
N VAL A 119 13.70 -9.81 3.94
CA VAL A 119 13.68 -8.94 2.76
C VAL A 119 12.23 -8.72 2.30
N PRO A 120 11.78 -7.49 2.02
CA PRO A 120 10.42 -7.22 1.60
C PRO A 120 10.07 -7.86 0.26
N GLY A 121 8.80 -8.20 0.08
CA GLY A 121 8.33 -9.07 -1.01
C GLY A 121 8.63 -8.57 -2.43
N GLU A 122 8.60 -7.25 -2.63
CA GLU A 122 8.95 -6.60 -3.89
C GLU A 122 10.46 -6.61 -4.20
N LEU A 123 11.30 -6.97 -3.23
CA LEU A 123 12.74 -7.14 -3.39
C LEU A 123 13.19 -8.60 -3.28
N GLN A 124 12.28 -9.55 -3.08
CA GLN A 124 12.61 -10.97 -2.98
C GLN A 124 12.89 -11.60 -4.36
N THR A 125 13.83 -12.53 -4.38
CA THR A 125 13.98 -13.53 -5.44
C THR A 125 12.95 -14.65 -5.26
N GLU A 126 12.65 -15.38 -6.32
CA GLU A 126 11.69 -16.49 -6.28
C GLU A 126 12.07 -17.57 -5.25
N GLN A 127 13.36 -17.94 -5.19
CA GLN A 127 13.84 -18.97 -4.25
C GLN A 127 13.77 -18.52 -2.79
N TYR A 128 14.04 -17.24 -2.52
CA TYR A 128 13.88 -16.67 -1.19
C TYR A 128 12.39 -16.65 -0.80
N ALA A 129 11.51 -16.18 -1.69
CA ALA A 129 10.06 -16.16 -1.47
C ALA A 129 9.50 -17.57 -1.20
N ARG A 130 9.95 -18.58 -1.96
CA ARG A 130 9.59 -19.99 -1.76
C ARG A 130 9.98 -20.47 -0.37
N SER A 131 11.16 -20.11 0.10
CA SER A 131 11.66 -20.50 1.43
C SER A 131 10.85 -19.84 2.56
N VAL A 132 10.43 -18.59 2.39
CA VAL A 132 9.59 -17.87 3.35
C VAL A 132 8.22 -18.51 3.47
N PHE A 133 7.52 -18.70 2.34
CA PHE A 133 6.19 -19.34 2.36
C PHE A 133 6.26 -20.81 2.80
N GLY A 134 7.39 -21.47 2.48
CA GLY A 134 7.74 -22.81 2.92
C GLY A 134 7.94 -22.99 4.43
N ALA A 135 8.00 -21.90 5.20
CA ALA A 135 8.11 -21.98 6.66
C ALA A 135 6.75 -22.12 7.35
N GLU A 136 5.69 -21.52 6.79
CA GLU A 136 4.31 -21.62 7.30
C GLU A 136 3.53 -22.78 6.67
N GLN A 137 3.94 -23.18 5.47
CA GLN A 137 3.35 -24.23 4.65
C GLN A 137 4.50 -25.13 4.20
N SER A 138 4.33 -26.44 4.06
CA SER A 138 5.43 -27.26 3.49
C SER A 138 5.93 -26.65 2.18
N VAL A 139 7.26 -26.62 1.97
CA VAL A 139 7.92 -25.99 0.80
C VAL A 139 7.33 -26.49 -0.53
N ASP A 140 6.95 -27.78 -0.58
CA ASP A 140 6.39 -28.42 -1.78
C ASP A 140 4.87 -28.30 -1.90
N SER A 141 4.22 -27.52 -1.02
CA SER A 141 2.78 -27.36 -1.07
C SER A 141 2.36 -26.52 -2.29
N GLU A 142 1.29 -26.94 -2.97
CA GLU A 142 0.70 -26.15 -4.05
C GLU A 142 0.30 -24.74 -3.60
N VAL A 143 -0.01 -24.57 -2.30
CA VAL A 143 -0.37 -23.28 -1.72
C VAL A 143 0.85 -22.35 -1.69
N ALA A 144 2.02 -22.84 -1.26
CA ALA A 144 3.25 -22.07 -1.27
C ALA A 144 3.64 -21.65 -2.70
N GLU A 145 3.55 -22.57 -3.67
CA GLU A 145 3.84 -22.25 -5.08
C GLU A 145 2.89 -21.21 -5.68
N ARG A 146 1.60 -21.26 -5.33
CA ARG A 146 0.64 -20.21 -5.74
C ARG A 146 1.00 -18.85 -5.14
N GLN A 147 1.41 -18.83 -3.87
CA GLN A 147 1.84 -17.61 -3.18
C GLN A 147 3.12 -17.03 -3.76
N VAL A 148 4.10 -17.87 -4.12
CA VAL A 148 5.32 -17.46 -4.81
C VAL A 148 5.00 -16.81 -6.16
N LYS A 149 4.20 -17.49 -7.00
CA LYS A 149 3.78 -16.95 -8.31
C LYS A 149 3.08 -15.61 -8.18
N LEU A 150 2.17 -15.50 -7.23
CA LEU A 150 1.48 -14.26 -6.92
C LEU A 150 2.46 -13.15 -6.53
N ARG A 151 3.44 -13.43 -5.66
CA ARG A 151 4.45 -12.43 -5.26
C ARG A 151 5.29 -11.96 -6.46
N MET A 152 5.76 -12.89 -7.29
CA MET A 152 6.54 -12.55 -8.48
C MET A 152 5.73 -11.74 -9.49
N GLN A 153 4.44 -12.05 -9.66
CA GLN A 153 3.53 -11.27 -10.50
C GLN A 153 3.37 -9.84 -9.95
N ARG A 154 3.16 -9.67 -8.63
CA ARG A 154 3.06 -8.34 -8.00
C ARG A 154 4.32 -7.51 -8.18
N GLN A 155 5.49 -8.12 -7.93
CA GLN A 155 6.79 -7.50 -8.13
C GLN A 155 6.96 -7.03 -9.59
N LYS A 156 6.66 -7.90 -10.55
CA LYS A 156 6.75 -7.57 -11.98
C LYS A 156 5.82 -6.41 -12.35
N THR A 157 4.57 -6.45 -11.89
CA THR A 157 3.59 -5.38 -12.13
C THR A 157 4.09 -4.05 -11.57
N LEU A 158 4.56 -4.03 -10.32
CA LEU A 158 5.08 -2.84 -9.65
C LEU A 158 6.24 -2.19 -10.43
N PHE A 159 7.24 -2.99 -10.84
CA PHE A 159 8.40 -2.49 -11.59
C PHE A 159 8.12 -2.13 -13.05
N SER A 160 7.03 -2.63 -13.63
CA SER A 160 6.65 -2.33 -15.03
C SER A 160 5.83 -1.04 -15.16
N ARG A 161 5.47 -0.39 -14.06
CA ARG A 161 4.71 0.87 -14.06
C ARG A 161 5.48 2.00 -14.72
N SER A 162 4.75 2.91 -15.37
CA SER A 162 5.29 4.15 -15.92
C SER A 162 4.42 5.34 -15.47
N PRO A 163 4.95 6.26 -14.65
CA PRO A 163 6.25 6.18 -13.98
C PRO A 163 6.29 5.02 -12.97
N ALA A 164 7.47 4.41 -12.79
CA ALA A 164 7.69 3.44 -11.73
C ALA A 164 7.74 4.17 -10.38
N PRO A 165 7.22 3.58 -9.29
CA PRO A 165 7.28 4.22 -7.98
C PRO A 165 8.70 4.31 -7.47
N ARG A 166 8.98 5.32 -6.65
CA ARG A 166 10.23 5.39 -5.89
C ARG A 166 10.17 4.43 -4.71
N LEU A 167 11.17 3.56 -4.56
CA LEU A 167 11.29 2.65 -3.42
C LEU A 167 12.45 3.10 -2.54
N VAL A 168 12.20 3.29 -1.25
CA VAL A 168 13.24 3.60 -0.26
C VAL A 168 13.13 2.61 0.88
N THR A 169 14.02 1.63 0.92
CA THR A 169 13.96 0.53 1.87
C THR A 169 15.15 0.56 2.82
N VAL A 170 14.87 0.47 4.12
CA VAL A 170 15.88 0.22 5.16
C VAL A 170 15.69 -1.20 5.67
N LEU A 171 16.71 -2.04 5.51
CA LEU A 171 16.74 -3.41 6.01
C LEU A 171 17.50 -3.46 7.32
N GLY A 172 16.99 -4.21 8.31
CA GLY A 172 17.84 -4.62 9.43
C GLY A 172 18.88 -5.64 8.98
N GLU A 173 20.07 -5.66 9.59
CA GLU A 173 21.10 -6.67 9.30
C GLU A 173 20.59 -8.12 9.47
N GLY A 174 19.56 -8.33 10.29
CA GLY A 174 18.84 -9.60 10.45
C GLY A 174 18.32 -10.17 9.12
N ALA A 175 17.74 -9.32 8.28
CA ALA A 175 17.20 -9.70 6.96
C ALA A 175 18.29 -10.22 6.00
N LEU A 176 19.56 -9.88 6.25
CA LEU A 176 20.71 -10.26 5.42
C LEU A 176 21.65 -11.25 6.10
N THR A 177 21.29 -11.77 7.27
CA THR A 177 22.09 -12.74 8.05
C THR A 177 21.34 -14.00 8.40
N ARG A 178 20.00 -13.93 8.50
CA ARG A 178 19.16 -15.11 8.65
C ARG A 178 19.24 -15.98 7.38
N PRO A 179 19.65 -17.27 7.46
CA PRO A 179 19.86 -18.13 6.30
C PRO A 179 18.54 -18.67 5.73
N VAL A 180 17.66 -17.77 5.28
CA VAL A 180 16.38 -18.12 4.63
C VAL A 180 16.67 -18.89 3.34
N GLY A 181 16.25 -20.17 3.29
CA GLY A 181 16.57 -21.06 2.17
C GLY A 181 18.01 -21.58 2.15
N GLY A 182 18.80 -21.33 3.20
CA GLY A 182 20.21 -21.67 3.28
C GLY A 182 21.14 -20.60 2.68
N ALA A 183 22.45 -20.82 2.81
CA ALA A 183 23.47 -19.83 2.45
C ALA A 183 23.41 -19.42 0.97
N ALA A 184 23.28 -20.38 0.05
CA ALA A 184 23.25 -20.10 -1.39
C ALA A 184 22.04 -19.23 -1.81
N VAL A 185 20.87 -19.44 -1.19
CA VAL A 185 19.67 -18.63 -1.47
C VAL A 185 19.84 -17.22 -0.93
N LEU A 186 20.39 -17.08 0.28
CA LEU A 186 20.65 -15.78 0.89
C LEU A 186 21.70 -14.98 0.09
N GLU A 187 22.79 -15.62 -0.34
CA GLU A 187 23.81 -14.98 -1.18
C GLU A 187 23.23 -14.48 -2.51
N ALA A 188 22.42 -15.30 -3.18
CA ALA A 188 21.72 -14.91 -4.40
C ALA A 188 20.74 -13.75 -4.15
N GLN A 189 20.06 -13.76 -3.01
CA GLN A 189 19.17 -12.67 -2.60
C GLN A 189 19.94 -11.35 -2.38
N ILE A 190 21.08 -11.38 -1.68
CA ILE A 190 21.92 -10.18 -1.48
C ILE A 190 22.45 -9.65 -2.81
N ALA A 191 22.91 -10.54 -3.70
CA ALA A 191 23.36 -10.16 -5.04
C ALA A 191 22.22 -9.48 -5.84
N HIS A 192 20.99 -10.00 -5.73
CA HIS A 192 19.81 -9.39 -6.35
C HIS A 192 19.53 -7.99 -5.80
N LEU A 193 19.60 -7.78 -4.47
CA LEU A 193 19.41 -6.46 -3.84
C LEU A 193 20.40 -5.42 -4.39
N ARG A 194 21.69 -5.78 -4.47
CA ARG A 194 22.72 -4.90 -5.05
C ARG A 194 22.49 -4.61 -6.54
N GLN A 195 21.87 -5.54 -7.28
CA GLN A 195 21.54 -5.31 -8.68
C GLN A 195 20.38 -4.33 -8.83
N VAL A 196 19.31 -4.49 -8.06
CA VAL A 196 18.12 -3.63 -8.17
C VAL A 196 18.35 -2.23 -7.61
N ALA A 197 19.22 -2.08 -6.61
CA ALA A 197 19.64 -0.78 -6.07
C ALA A 197 20.33 0.13 -7.10
N ARG A 198 20.78 -0.41 -8.24
CA ARG A 198 21.35 0.38 -9.35
C ARG A 198 20.30 1.15 -10.17
N ARG A 199 19.00 0.97 -9.92
CA ARG A 199 17.94 1.71 -10.58
C ARG A 199 17.75 3.05 -9.89
N ASP A 200 17.63 4.14 -10.65
CA ASP A 200 17.52 5.51 -10.12
C ASP A 200 16.33 5.73 -9.17
N ASN A 201 15.27 4.92 -9.30
CA ASN A 201 14.08 4.99 -8.46
C ASN A 201 14.12 4.06 -7.24
N ILE A 202 15.24 3.37 -6.95
CA ILE A 202 15.34 2.41 -5.84
C ILE A 202 16.55 2.77 -4.95
N GLU A 203 16.29 2.99 -3.66
CA GLU A 203 17.30 3.13 -2.62
C GLU A 203 17.13 1.98 -1.62
N ILE A 204 18.19 1.20 -1.41
CA ILE A 204 18.22 0.14 -0.40
C ILE A 204 19.37 0.41 0.54
N LYS A 205 19.06 0.53 1.83
CA LYS A 205 20.03 0.69 2.90
C LYS A 205 19.92 -0.44 3.91
N VAL A 206 21.02 -0.68 4.62
CA VAL A 206 21.14 -1.69 5.67
C VAL A 206 21.50 -1.00 6.96
N LEU A 207 20.75 -1.29 8.02
CA LEU A 207 21.01 -0.85 9.38
C LEU A 207 21.88 -1.92 10.09
N PRO A 208 23.18 -1.66 10.30
CA PRO A 208 24.08 -2.65 10.87
C PRO A 208 23.80 -2.91 12.36
N TRP A 209 24.16 -4.10 12.85
CA TRP A 209 24.07 -4.47 14.27
C TRP A 209 24.83 -3.51 15.18
N SER A 210 25.89 -2.87 14.68
CA SER A 210 26.67 -1.89 15.44
C SER A 210 25.89 -0.63 15.84
N VAL A 211 24.75 -0.35 15.19
CA VAL A 211 23.84 0.75 15.58
C VAL A 211 23.16 0.43 16.92
N GLY A 212 22.92 -0.85 17.22
CA GLY A 212 22.22 -1.27 18.43
C GLY A 212 20.75 -0.87 18.42
N ALA A 213 20.28 -0.24 19.50
CA ALA A 213 18.89 0.21 19.59
C ALA A 213 18.61 1.37 18.60
N HIS A 214 17.52 1.27 17.85
CA HIS A 214 17.12 2.26 16.86
C HIS A 214 15.62 2.60 16.96
N ALA A 215 15.17 3.63 16.24
CA ALA A 215 13.80 4.14 16.37
C ALA A 215 12.71 3.14 15.94
N ALA A 216 13.02 2.26 14.98
CA ALA A 216 12.08 1.27 14.43
C ALA A 216 12.05 -0.08 15.16
N MET A 217 12.51 -0.16 16.41
CA MET A 217 12.53 -1.42 17.19
C MET A 217 11.14 -2.03 17.43
N ALA A 218 10.06 -1.26 17.25
CA ALA A 218 8.69 -1.74 17.43
C ALA A 218 8.25 -2.74 16.33
N GLY A 219 8.87 -2.70 15.15
CA GLY A 219 8.56 -3.64 14.08
C GLY A 219 8.62 -3.03 12.68
N ALA A 220 8.35 -3.87 11.68
CA ALA A 220 8.31 -3.49 10.28
C ALA A 220 7.11 -2.59 9.98
N PHE A 221 7.29 -1.67 9.04
CA PHE A 221 6.23 -0.79 8.56
C PHE A 221 6.51 -0.32 7.14
N ARG A 222 5.46 0.16 6.47
CA ARG A 222 5.55 0.81 5.16
C ARG A 222 4.82 2.15 5.20
N ILE A 223 5.34 3.13 4.47
CA ILE A 223 4.69 4.42 4.22
C ILE A 223 4.47 4.49 2.72
N LEU A 224 3.22 4.62 2.30
CA LEU A 224 2.81 4.73 0.91
C LEU A 224 2.40 6.17 0.64
N ASP A 225 3.15 6.82 -0.24
CA ASP A 225 2.90 8.20 -0.64
C ASP A 225 2.13 8.23 -1.97
N PHE A 226 1.27 9.23 -2.13
CA PHE A 226 0.45 9.42 -3.33
C PHE A 226 0.68 10.81 -3.94
N ASP A 227 0.59 10.92 -5.27
CA ASP A 227 0.77 12.20 -5.96
C ASP A 227 -0.44 13.13 -5.83
N ASP A 228 -1.61 12.58 -5.53
CA ASP A 228 -2.85 13.34 -5.40
C ASP A 228 -2.95 13.92 -3.98
N PRO A 229 -2.96 15.26 -3.81
CA PRO A 229 -2.99 15.89 -2.49
C PRO A 229 -4.27 15.61 -1.70
N ASP A 230 -5.34 15.15 -2.35
CA ASP A 230 -6.58 14.74 -1.69
C ASP A 230 -6.52 13.30 -1.15
N ASP A 231 -5.47 12.54 -1.51
CA ASP A 231 -5.24 11.19 -1.03
C ASP A 231 -4.17 11.22 0.07
N PRO A 232 -4.54 10.93 1.33
CA PRO A 232 -3.59 10.92 2.44
C PRO A 232 -2.58 9.80 2.24
N ASP A 233 -1.34 10.07 2.62
CA ASP A 233 -0.33 9.03 2.76
C ASP A 233 -0.79 7.99 3.79
N VAL A 234 -0.37 6.74 3.57
CA VAL A 234 -0.83 5.62 4.39
C VAL A 234 0.37 4.94 5.04
N VAL A 235 0.35 4.80 6.37
CA VAL A 235 1.22 3.85 7.05
C VAL A 235 0.53 2.49 7.10
N TYR A 236 1.23 1.47 6.66
CA TYR A 236 0.79 0.08 6.69
C TYR A 236 1.61 -0.73 7.70
N LEU A 237 0.90 -1.37 8.62
CA LEU A 237 1.47 -2.24 9.65
C LEU A 237 0.85 -3.64 9.51
N GLU A 238 1.67 -4.63 9.19
CA GLU A 238 1.23 -6.01 8.99
C GLU A 238 1.37 -6.84 10.26
N SER A 239 0.43 -7.76 10.46
CA SER A 239 0.48 -8.81 11.48
C SER A 239 0.00 -10.13 10.87
N HIS A 240 0.20 -11.25 11.57
CA HIS A 240 -0.21 -12.57 11.06
C HIS A 240 -1.71 -12.71 10.75
N VAL A 241 -2.58 -11.90 11.37
CA VAL A 241 -4.04 -12.05 11.26
C VAL A 241 -4.73 -10.83 10.64
N GLY A 242 -3.97 -9.85 10.18
CA GLY A 242 -4.52 -8.62 9.62
C GLY A 242 -3.50 -7.49 9.55
N ALA A 243 -3.99 -6.28 9.29
CA ALA A 243 -3.14 -5.11 9.18
C ALA A 243 -3.85 -3.83 9.67
N LEU A 244 -3.05 -2.84 10.05
CA LEU A 244 -3.50 -1.48 10.29
C LEU A 244 -3.11 -0.58 9.11
N TYR A 245 -4.01 0.36 8.80
CA TYR A 245 -3.83 1.40 7.79
C TYR A 245 -4.05 2.74 8.48
N LEU A 246 -2.98 3.47 8.75
CA LEU A 246 -3.01 4.76 9.44
C LEU A 246 -2.95 5.87 8.39
N GLU A 247 -3.90 6.80 8.47
CA GLU A 247 -4.02 7.95 7.54
C GLU A 247 -4.05 9.29 8.30
N GLU A 248 -4.06 9.28 9.64
CA GLU A 248 -4.06 10.51 10.42
C GLU A 248 -2.69 11.20 10.30
N PRO A 249 -2.63 12.52 9.98
CA PRO A 249 -1.37 13.20 9.73
C PRO A 249 -0.33 13.04 10.83
N ALA A 250 -0.76 13.12 12.09
CA ALA A 250 0.13 12.96 13.25
C ALA A 250 0.74 11.55 13.36
N GLU A 251 0.00 10.52 12.94
CA GLU A 251 0.50 9.13 12.91
C GLU A 251 1.52 8.97 11.79
N VAL A 252 1.18 9.45 10.58
CA VAL A 252 2.08 9.41 9.42
C VAL A 252 3.38 10.15 9.69
N ASP A 253 3.31 11.35 10.25
CA ASP A 253 4.48 12.19 10.56
C ASP A 253 5.42 11.51 11.56
N GLU A 254 4.88 10.81 12.56
CA GLU A 254 5.69 10.06 13.52
C GLU A 254 6.44 8.90 12.85
N TYR A 255 5.78 8.15 11.95
CA TYR A 255 6.44 7.09 11.19
C TYR A 255 7.48 7.64 10.20
N ARG A 256 7.22 8.78 9.56
CA ARG A 256 8.21 9.47 8.71
C ARG A 256 9.44 9.89 9.52
N ARG A 257 9.24 10.44 10.72
CA ARG A 257 10.33 10.80 11.65
C ARG A 257 11.16 9.57 12.02
N ILE A 258 10.50 8.46 12.38
CA ILE A 258 11.18 7.19 12.68
C ILE A 258 11.98 6.68 11.48
N PHE A 259 11.38 6.71 10.28
CA PHE A 259 12.02 6.26 9.05
C PHE A 259 13.29 7.06 8.73
N GLU A 260 13.25 8.38 8.83
CA GLU A 260 14.42 9.22 8.57
C GLU A 260 15.54 9.01 9.59
N LEU A 261 15.21 8.74 10.86
CA LEU A 261 16.21 8.39 11.87
C LEU A 261 16.98 7.11 11.50
N ILE A 262 16.26 6.02 11.17
CA ILE A 262 16.93 4.77 10.79
C ILE A 262 17.65 4.88 9.44
N ARG A 263 17.12 5.65 8.49
CA ARG A 263 17.72 5.84 7.16
C ARG A 263 19.04 6.62 7.23
N LYS A 264 19.17 7.52 8.20
CA LYS A 264 20.41 8.27 8.48
C LYS A 264 21.53 7.38 9.03
N ASP A 265 21.18 6.43 9.89
CA ASP A 265 22.14 5.53 10.55
C ASP A 265 22.47 4.30 9.69
N ALA A 266 21.73 4.08 8.61
CA ALA A 266 21.92 2.97 7.68
C ALA A 266 22.92 3.29 6.55
N ILE A 267 23.61 2.25 6.08
CA ILE A 267 24.57 2.30 4.97
C ILE A 267 23.95 1.78 3.67
N PRO A 268 24.39 2.19 2.47
CA PRO A 268 23.96 1.58 1.21
C PRO A 268 24.16 0.06 1.18
N VAL A 269 23.28 -0.69 0.51
CA VAL A 269 23.38 -2.17 0.41
C VAL A 269 24.62 -2.62 -0.37
N GLU A 270 25.15 -1.76 -1.23
CA GLU A 270 26.39 -1.97 -1.98
C GLU A 270 27.63 -1.96 -1.08
N ASP A 271 27.57 -1.22 0.03
CA ASP A 271 28.65 -1.11 1.01
C ASP A 271 28.52 -2.15 2.13
N TYR A 272 27.38 -2.85 2.21
CA TYR A 272 27.19 -3.95 3.13
C TYR A 272 27.97 -5.18 2.65
N ARG A 273 28.73 -5.81 3.56
CA ARG A 273 29.68 -6.93 3.35
C ARG A 273 29.28 -8.00 2.31
#